data_AF-A0A2W1BE38-F1
#
_entry.id   AF-A0A2W1BE38-F1
#
_cell.length_a   1.000
_cell.length_b   1.000
_cell.length_c   1.000
_cell.angle_alpha   90.00
_cell.angle_beta   90.00
_cell.angle_gamma   90.00
#
_symmetry.space_group_name_H-M   'P 1'
#
loop_
_entity.id
_entity.type
_entity.pdbx_description
1 polymer ?
#
loop_
_entity_poly.entity_id
_entity_poly.type
_entity_poly.pdbx_seq_one_letter_code
_entity_poly.pdbx_strand_id
1 'polypeptide(L)'
;MGKEDKEDSGFGFKDRAKAEETLRLLQAHEPNYRRLTVRGLLGRAKRVLSMTKAEDKIKNIKEAMEVFEQWLADLDKDKKTDNKQDKKDDKKKQDKQEKKSDSDDSSSASDVEMEEKPKKAELPADTVPGLGFKDAAAAEGTLKELEGRDPDYQRLAVKGLIGRAKRVLTCTRDETKISNIKEAMSIFEKFLDDFESLHLSRQNNPYLSLGVVRTAEKLAGDDVSEQQKSFILAYSSVRGEYKRLRTVPSDGGKTWDIVRNNALKELKEKHADAKLFNDKDEPTAEHLQMLLWAYSPEPARVKKYIPETKEQKESKEKESENNDRKRRRESDEEGERDRRSSREDESPAKKSKE
;
A
#
# COMPACT_ATOMS: atom_id res chain seq x y z
N MET A 1 -27.39 -22.66 0.13
CA MET A 1 -26.51 -23.53 0.92
C MET A 1 -25.56 -24.21 -0.05
N GLY A 2 -24.28 -23.92 0.04
CA GLY A 2 -23.21 -24.61 -0.68
C GLY A 2 -22.00 -24.57 0.24
N LYS A 3 -21.87 -25.60 1.08
CA LYS A 3 -20.59 -25.90 1.73
C LYS A 3 -19.70 -26.38 0.60
N GLU A 4 -18.90 -25.49 0.04
CA GLU A 4 -17.70 -25.94 -0.66
C GLU A 4 -16.79 -26.48 0.43
N ASP A 5 -16.65 -27.80 0.41
CA ASP A 5 -15.73 -28.54 1.24
C ASP A 5 -14.36 -27.90 1.06
N LYS A 6 -13.89 -27.22 2.11
CA LYS A 6 -12.48 -26.86 2.24
C LYS A 6 -11.71 -28.13 1.94
N GLU A 7 -10.91 -28.11 0.88
CA GLU A 7 -9.80 -29.03 0.74
C GLU A 7 -8.97 -28.89 2.02
N ASP A 8 -9.25 -29.81 2.95
CA ASP A 8 -8.66 -29.83 4.27
C ASP A 8 -7.21 -30.21 4.00
N SER A 9 -6.35 -29.20 3.89
CA SER A 9 -4.93 -29.33 3.51
C SER A 9 -4.12 -30.31 4.39
N GLY A 10 -4.76 -31.03 5.32
CA GLY A 10 -4.19 -32.03 6.23
C GLY A 10 -3.36 -31.42 7.34
N PHE A 11 -2.82 -30.21 7.11
CA PHE A 11 -1.92 -29.50 7.99
C PHE A 11 -2.66 -28.86 9.17
N GLY A 12 -2.21 -29.18 10.39
CA GLY A 12 -2.83 -28.72 11.62
C GLY A 12 -1.89 -28.67 12.81
N PHE A 13 -2.37 -28.11 13.92
CA PHE A 13 -1.60 -27.92 15.16
C PHE A 13 -2.49 -28.10 16.41
N LYS A 14 -3.53 -28.92 16.29
CA LYS A 14 -4.52 -29.15 17.36
C LYS A 14 -3.87 -29.73 18.62
N ASP A 15 -2.93 -30.64 18.42
CA ASP A 15 -2.14 -31.31 19.44
C ASP A 15 -0.78 -31.71 18.86
N ARG A 16 0.09 -32.25 19.72
CA ARG A 16 1.43 -32.73 19.36
C ARG A 16 1.40 -33.73 18.21
N ALA A 17 0.48 -34.71 18.26
CA ALA A 17 0.36 -35.74 17.24
C ALA A 17 0.04 -35.15 15.86
N LYS A 18 -0.88 -34.18 15.80
CA LYS A 18 -1.22 -33.48 14.56
C LYS A 18 -0.07 -32.63 14.02
N ALA A 19 0.74 -32.04 14.90
CA ALA A 19 1.94 -31.31 14.50
C ALA A 19 3.00 -32.23 13.87
N GLU A 20 3.22 -33.40 14.45
CA GLU A 20 4.14 -34.42 13.91
C GLU A 20 3.64 -34.98 12.56
N GLU A 21 2.34 -35.27 12.45
CA GLU A 21 1.70 -35.67 11.19
C GLU A 21 1.85 -34.59 10.11
N THR A 22 1.66 -33.32 10.48
CA THR A 22 1.83 -32.17 9.60
C THR A 22 3.26 -32.05 9.09
N LEU A 23 4.26 -32.25 9.95
CA LEU A 23 5.66 -32.28 9.54
C LEU A 23 5.95 -33.44 8.58
N ARG A 24 5.38 -34.62 8.83
CA ARG A 24 5.50 -35.79 7.94
C ARG A 24 4.90 -35.52 6.56
N LEU A 25 3.71 -34.93 6.50
CA LEU A 25 3.08 -34.55 5.22
C LEU A 25 3.90 -33.49 4.48
N LEU A 26 4.50 -32.55 5.23
CA LEU A 26 5.35 -31.51 4.65
C LEU A 26 6.68 -32.05 4.08
N GLN A 27 7.16 -33.23 4.49
CA GLN A 27 8.38 -33.83 3.94
C GLN A 27 8.31 -34.09 2.41
N ALA A 28 7.12 -34.20 1.82
CA ALA A 28 6.96 -34.38 0.38
C ALA A 28 7.19 -33.08 -0.43
N HIS A 29 7.17 -31.92 0.21
CA HIS A 29 7.23 -30.62 -0.47
C HIS A 29 8.64 -30.03 -0.55
N GLU A 30 8.85 -28.93 -1.28
CA GLU A 30 10.13 -28.23 -1.37
C GLU A 30 10.56 -27.61 -0.01
N PRO A 31 11.85 -27.63 0.39
CA PRO A 31 12.30 -27.11 1.69
C PRO A 31 11.83 -25.68 2.05
N ASN A 32 11.77 -24.77 1.07
CA ASN A 32 11.30 -23.41 1.29
C ASN A 32 9.80 -23.36 1.63
N TYR A 33 8.99 -24.14 0.90
CA TYR A 33 7.57 -24.30 1.16
C TYR A 33 7.32 -24.88 2.56
N ARG A 34 8.09 -25.91 2.98
CA ARG A 34 7.98 -26.48 4.33
C ARG A 34 8.21 -25.42 5.40
N ARG A 35 9.29 -24.64 5.26
CA ARG A 35 9.66 -23.60 6.23
C ARG A 35 8.60 -22.51 6.33
N LEU A 36 8.07 -22.06 5.20
CA LEU A 36 7.04 -21.03 5.15
C LEU A 36 5.73 -21.53 5.79
N THR A 37 5.33 -22.75 5.48
CA THR A 37 4.10 -23.36 6.01
C THR A 37 4.19 -23.57 7.52
N VAL A 38 5.31 -24.09 8.04
CA VAL A 38 5.52 -24.25 9.49
C VAL A 38 5.54 -22.90 10.22
N ARG A 39 6.18 -21.86 9.66
CA ARG A 39 6.12 -20.50 10.22
C ARG A 39 4.70 -19.93 10.22
N GLY A 40 3.94 -20.16 9.15
CA GLY A 40 2.54 -19.76 9.07
C GLY A 40 1.67 -20.47 10.12
N LEU A 41 1.87 -21.78 10.33
CA LEU A 41 1.19 -22.55 11.36
C LEU A 41 1.55 -22.07 12.77
N LEU A 42 2.82 -21.79 13.06
CA LEU A 42 3.26 -21.20 14.33
C LEU A 42 2.60 -19.84 14.60
N GLY A 43 2.51 -18.98 13.58
CA GLY A 43 1.81 -17.69 13.70
C GLY A 43 0.32 -17.85 14.02
N ARG A 44 -0.35 -18.81 13.38
CA ARG A 44 -1.76 -19.15 13.67
C ARG A 44 -1.91 -19.74 15.07
N ALA A 45 -1.03 -20.65 15.49
CA ALA A 45 -1.02 -21.25 16.81
C ALA A 45 -0.88 -20.21 17.92
N LYS A 46 0.06 -19.25 17.77
CA LYS A 46 0.22 -18.11 18.71
C LYS A 46 -1.06 -17.27 18.83
N ARG A 47 -1.76 -17.03 17.72
CA ARG A 47 -3.04 -16.31 17.72
C ARG A 47 -4.13 -17.10 18.44
N VAL A 48 -4.28 -18.38 18.16
CA VAL A 48 -5.29 -19.25 18.82
C VAL A 48 -4.98 -19.39 20.31
N LEU A 49 -3.71 -19.50 20.69
CA LEU A 49 -3.26 -19.55 22.09
C LEU A 49 -3.71 -18.30 22.87
N SER A 50 -3.61 -17.11 22.26
CA SER A 50 -4.03 -15.86 22.90
C SER A 50 -5.54 -15.74 23.13
N MET A 51 -6.35 -16.51 22.40
CA MET A 51 -7.82 -16.48 22.49
C MET A 51 -8.40 -17.64 23.30
N THR A 52 -7.61 -18.68 23.55
CA THR A 52 -8.08 -19.91 24.21
C THR A 52 -8.00 -19.74 25.73
N LYS A 53 -9.10 -20.02 26.43
CA LYS A 53 -9.18 -19.97 27.90
C LYS A 53 -9.16 -21.34 28.59
N ALA A 54 -9.29 -22.43 27.81
CA ALA A 54 -9.28 -23.79 28.33
C ALA A 54 -7.85 -24.29 28.51
N GLU A 55 -7.49 -24.68 29.73
CA GLU A 55 -6.13 -25.05 30.13
C GLU A 55 -5.58 -26.27 29.37
N ASP A 56 -6.40 -27.31 29.18
CA ASP A 56 -6.00 -28.52 28.42
C ASP A 56 -5.66 -28.20 26.95
N LYS A 57 -6.44 -27.30 26.33
CA LYS A 57 -6.20 -26.88 24.95
C LYS A 57 -4.96 -26.00 24.83
N ILE A 58 -4.71 -25.15 25.83
CA ILE A 58 -3.47 -24.35 25.91
C ILE A 58 -2.25 -25.27 25.97
N LYS A 59 -2.31 -26.34 26.79
CA LYS A 59 -1.22 -27.32 26.89
C LYS A 59 -0.97 -28.02 25.56
N ASN A 60 -2.02 -28.54 24.92
CA ASN A 60 -1.90 -29.23 23.63
C ASN A 60 -1.34 -28.33 22.50
N ILE A 61 -1.75 -27.06 22.46
CA ILE A 61 -1.24 -26.08 21.48
C ILE A 61 0.23 -25.74 21.76
N LYS A 62 0.63 -25.59 23.04
CA LYS A 62 2.04 -25.34 23.39
C LYS A 62 2.93 -26.52 23.00
N GLU A 63 2.50 -27.74 23.29
CA GLU A 63 3.23 -28.95 22.88
C GLU A 63 3.34 -29.07 21.35
N ALA A 64 2.26 -28.73 20.61
CA ALA A 64 2.31 -28.66 19.15
C ALA A 64 3.28 -27.58 18.62
N MET A 65 3.35 -26.42 19.30
CA MET A 65 4.28 -25.35 18.95
C MET A 65 5.74 -25.74 19.19
N GLU A 66 6.03 -26.42 20.30
CA GLU A 66 7.38 -26.90 20.61
C GLU A 66 7.91 -27.84 19.52
N VAL A 67 7.08 -28.74 18.98
CA VAL A 67 7.45 -29.63 17.86
C VAL A 67 7.90 -28.83 16.63
N PHE A 68 7.16 -27.78 16.26
CA PHE A 68 7.52 -26.95 15.12
C PHE A 68 8.76 -26.08 15.36
N GLU A 69 8.93 -25.54 16.58
CA GLU A 69 10.09 -24.74 16.94
C GLU A 69 11.37 -25.59 16.99
N GLN A 70 11.27 -26.82 17.52
CA GLN A 70 12.38 -27.78 17.52
C GLN A 70 12.76 -28.20 16.10
N TRP A 71 11.78 -28.51 15.24
CA TRP A 71 12.03 -28.86 13.85
C TRP A 71 12.69 -27.72 13.06
N LEU A 72 12.26 -26.47 13.24
CA LEU A 72 12.91 -25.30 12.64
C LEU A 72 14.34 -25.10 13.16
N ALA A 73 14.56 -25.33 14.47
CA ALA A 73 15.88 -25.20 15.08
C ALA A 73 16.86 -26.25 14.54
N ASP A 74 16.40 -27.49 14.32
CA ASP A 74 17.24 -28.56 13.77
C ASP A 74 17.59 -28.29 12.29
N LEU A 75 16.64 -27.79 11.48
CA LEU A 75 16.96 -27.33 10.12
C LEU A 75 17.97 -26.17 10.07
N ASP A 76 17.91 -25.25 11.04
CA ASP A 76 18.87 -24.13 11.12
C ASP A 76 20.23 -24.57 11.70
N LYS A 77 20.30 -25.69 12.43
CA LYS A 77 21.57 -26.33 12.85
C LYS A 77 22.24 -27.06 11.69
N ASP A 78 21.48 -27.76 10.85
CA ASP A 78 22.04 -28.47 9.69
C ASP A 78 22.71 -27.50 8.69
N LYS A 79 22.19 -26.28 8.57
CA LYS A 79 22.85 -25.19 7.81
C LYS A 79 24.19 -24.71 8.39
N LYS A 80 24.44 -24.90 9.70
CA LYS A 80 25.73 -24.53 10.32
C LYS A 80 26.80 -25.60 10.12
N THR A 81 26.42 -26.84 9.83
CA THR A 81 27.35 -27.93 9.53
C THR A 81 27.84 -27.91 8.08
N ASP A 82 27.00 -27.53 7.11
CA ASP A 82 27.43 -27.38 5.70
C ASP A 82 28.41 -26.21 5.50
N ASN A 83 28.32 -25.17 6.34
CA ASN A 83 29.24 -24.03 6.29
C ASN A 83 30.58 -24.27 7.02
N LYS A 84 30.85 -25.52 7.44
CA LYS A 84 32.07 -25.93 8.15
C LYS A 84 33.02 -26.78 7.30
N GLN A 85 32.74 -26.94 6.00
CA GLN A 85 33.62 -27.64 5.07
C GLN A 85 34.43 -26.70 4.15
N ASP A 86 34.06 -25.42 4.04
CA ASP A 86 34.77 -24.42 3.19
C ASP A 86 35.50 -23.31 3.98
N LYS A 87 35.84 -23.55 5.25
CA LYS A 87 36.54 -22.57 6.12
C LYS A 87 37.75 -23.14 6.82
N LYS A 88 38.60 -23.87 6.09
CA LYS A 88 39.86 -24.40 6.61
C LYS A 88 41.10 -24.14 5.74
N ASP A 89 41.10 -23.06 4.97
CA ASP A 89 42.28 -22.34 4.46
C ASP A 89 41.78 -20.89 4.35
N ASP A 90 42.19 -19.88 5.11
CA ASP A 90 43.51 -19.43 5.49
C ASP A 90 43.38 -18.67 6.83
N LYS A 91 44.03 -19.18 7.88
CA LYS A 91 44.29 -18.40 9.10
C LYS A 91 45.79 -18.29 9.24
N LYS A 92 46.38 -17.26 8.62
CA LYS A 92 47.70 -16.77 9.04
C LYS A 92 47.87 -15.29 8.75
N LYS A 93 48.09 -14.55 9.86
CA LYS A 93 48.63 -13.19 9.97
C LYS A 93 47.63 -12.06 9.68
N GLN A 94 47.57 -10.98 10.43
CA GLN A 94 48.08 -10.62 11.76
C GLN A 94 47.41 -9.28 12.10
N ASP A 95 47.14 -9.05 13.37
CA ASP A 95 46.81 -7.74 13.92
C ASP A 95 47.83 -6.66 13.48
N LYS A 96 47.35 -5.50 13.01
CA LYS A 96 47.69 -4.18 13.58
C LYS A 96 47.13 -2.99 12.78
N GLN A 97 46.59 -2.05 13.57
CA GLN A 97 46.69 -0.60 13.50
C GLN A 97 45.80 0.23 12.57
N GLU A 98 45.01 1.06 13.25
CA GLU A 98 44.50 2.38 12.88
C GLU A 98 45.53 3.27 12.16
N LYS A 99 45.14 3.94 11.07
CA LYS A 99 44.95 5.42 10.98
C LYS A 99 44.91 5.92 9.53
N LYS A 100 43.86 6.72 9.27
CA LYS A 100 43.77 7.99 8.52
C LYS A 100 44.20 8.13 7.03
N SER A 101 43.33 8.91 6.37
CA SER A 101 43.51 9.98 5.37
C SER A 101 43.67 9.64 3.88
N ASP A 102 42.63 10.05 3.15
CA ASP A 102 42.59 10.95 1.98
C ASP A 102 43.42 10.70 0.71
N SER A 103 42.69 10.94 -0.39
CA SER A 103 43.10 11.49 -1.70
C SER A 103 43.58 10.53 -2.80
N ASP A 104 42.69 10.49 -3.80
CA ASP A 104 42.88 10.62 -5.25
C ASP A 104 43.54 9.52 -6.11
N ASP A 105 42.71 9.10 -7.06
CA ASP A 105 42.94 9.05 -8.52
C ASP A 105 43.92 8.00 -9.07
N SER A 106 43.37 6.96 -9.72
CA SER A 106 43.51 6.77 -11.17
C SER A 106 43.11 5.37 -11.63
N SER A 107 42.11 5.37 -12.51
CA SER A 107 41.84 4.46 -13.64
C SER A 107 42.28 2.98 -13.63
N SER A 108 41.29 2.08 -13.78
CA SER A 108 41.34 1.07 -14.86
C SER A 108 39.93 0.59 -15.18
N ALA A 109 39.52 0.85 -16.42
CA ALA A 109 38.26 0.45 -17.01
C ALA A 109 38.28 -1.04 -17.43
N SER A 110 37.15 -1.70 -17.23
CA SER A 110 36.67 -2.82 -18.03
C SER A 110 35.16 -2.90 -17.76
N ASP A 111 34.36 -2.10 -18.46
CA ASP A 111 33.73 -2.48 -19.74
C ASP A 111 32.86 -3.73 -19.61
N VAL A 112 31.65 -3.53 -19.10
CA VAL A 112 30.48 -4.38 -19.35
C VAL A 112 29.30 -3.43 -19.50
N GLU A 113 28.95 -3.11 -20.75
CA GLU A 113 27.71 -2.42 -21.13
C GLU A 113 26.50 -3.20 -20.58
N MET A 114 25.99 -2.75 -19.43
CA MET A 114 24.66 -3.11 -18.96
C MET A 114 23.71 -2.02 -19.44
N GLU A 115 22.91 -2.33 -20.46
CA GLU A 115 21.88 -1.45 -20.99
C GLU A 115 21.12 -0.74 -19.87
N GLU A 116 21.18 0.60 -19.87
CA GLU A 116 20.39 1.45 -18.99
C GLU A 116 18.90 1.20 -19.25
N LYS A 117 18.30 0.33 -18.42
CA LYS A 117 16.85 0.39 -18.23
C LYS A 117 16.50 1.80 -17.77
N PRO A 118 15.57 2.51 -18.43
CA PRO A 118 15.22 3.86 -18.06
C PRO A 118 14.75 3.84 -16.59
N LYS A 119 15.46 4.58 -15.74
CA LYS A 119 15.06 4.84 -14.36
C LYS A 119 13.64 5.42 -14.42
N LYS A 120 12.63 4.62 -14.05
CA LYS A 120 11.30 5.15 -13.75
C LYS A 120 11.51 6.20 -12.67
N ALA A 121 11.20 7.46 -12.97
CA ALA A 121 11.15 8.49 -11.95
C ALA A 121 10.26 7.98 -10.82
N GLU A 122 10.85 7.71 -9.66
CA GLU A 122 10.10 7.26 -8.49
C GLU A 122 9.18 8.39 -8.09
N LEU A 123 7.88 8.12 -8.20
CA LEU A 123 6.87 9.11 -7.92
C LEU A 123 6.73 9.26 -6.40
N PRO A 124 6.42 10.47 -5.90
CA PRO A 124 6.34 10.73 -4.46
C PRO A 124 5.40 9.77 -3.73
N ALA A 125 5.68 9.51 -2.45
CA ALA A 125 4.84 8.66 -1.61
C ALA A 125 3.40 9.20 -1.55
N ASP A 126 2.43 8.30 -1.42
CA ASP A 126 1.00 8.64 -1.36
C ASP A 126 0.50 8.93 0.07
N THR A 127 1.37 8.70 1.06
CA THR A 127 1.08 8.82 2.49
C THR A 127 1.84 9.97 3.13
N VAL A 128 1.15 10.74 3.96
CA VAL A 128 1.74 11.85 4.70
C VAL A 128 2.69 11.28 5.76
N PRO A 129 3.96 11.73 5.80
CA PRO A 129 4.90 11.34 6.83
C PRO A 129 4.53 11.97 8.18
N GLY A 130 4.94 11.35 9.29
CA GLY A 130 4.84 11.96 10.63
C GLY A 130 3.52 11.74 11.40
N LEU A 131 2.57 10.98 10.85
CA LEU A 131 1.32 10.66 11.56
C LEU A 131 1.56 9.66 12.71
N GLY A 132 1.04 9.95 13.90
CA GLY A 132 1.29 9.17 15.12
C GLY A 132 0.08 9.06 16.06
N PHE A 133 0.13 8.10 17.00
CA PHE A 133 -0.93 7.85 17.98
C PHE A 133 -0.40 7.40 19.35
N LYS A 134 0.88 7.67 19.62
CA LYS A 134 1.59 7.15 20.81
C LYS A 134 1.08 7.74 22.13
N ASP A 135 0.66 9.01 22.09
CA ASP A 135 0.21 9.82 23.22
C ASP A 135 -0.74 10.91 22.70
N ALA A 136 -1.39 11.62 23.63
CA ALA A 136 -2.31 12.72 23.31
C ALA A 136 -1.63 13.80 22.47
N ALA A 137 -0.40 14.19 22.80
CA ALA A 137 0.36 15.21 22.07
C ALA A 137 0.64 14.80 20.61
N ALA A 138 0.97 13.53 20.35
CA ALA A 138 1.15 13.03 18.99
C ALA A 138 -0.17 12.92 18.23
N ALA A 139 -1.28 12.63 18.91
CA ALA A 139 -2.61 12.65 18.30
C ALA A 139 -3.00 14.07 17.87
N GLU A 140 -2.80 15.07 18.73
CA GLU A 140 -3.02 16.48 18.41
C GLU A 140 -2.08 16.96 17.29
N GLY A 141 -0.79 16.60 17.35
CA GLY A 141 0.16 16.88 16.26
C GLY A 141 -0.29 16.27 14.93
N THR A 142 -0.82 15.05 14.96
CA THR A 142 -1.38 14.39 13.78
C THR A 142 -2.60 15.14 13.24
N LEU A 143 -3.53 15.57 14.10
CA LEU A 143 -4.69 16.35 13.67
C LEU A 143 -4.26 17.69 13.05
N LYS A 144 -3.23 18.33 13.60
CA LYS A 144 -2.64 19.55 13.05
C LYS A 144 -2.01 19.32 11.66
N GLU A 145 -1.29 18.22 11.47
CA GLU A 145 -0.73 17.84 10.17
C GLU A 145 -1.80 17.44 9.12
N LEU A 146 -2.98 17.03 9.59
CA LEU A 146 -4.12 16.72 8.75
C LEU A 146 -4.98 17.95 8.42
N GLU A 147 -4.85 19.05 9.17
CA GLU A 147 -5.61 20.28 8.96
C GLU A 147 -5.36 20.86 7.55
N GLY A 148 -6.45 21.27 6.88
CA GLY A 148 -6.39 21.80 5.51
C GLY A 148 -6.27 20.76 4.39
N ARG A 149 -6.06 19.47 4.72
CA ARG A 149 -6.11 18.37 3.74
C ARG A 149 -7.54 17.99 3.37
N ASP A 150 -7.68 17.13 2.36
CA ASP A 150 -8.99 16.66 1.90
C ASP A 150 -9.76 15.98 3.04
N PRO A 151 -11.03 16.36 3.32
CA PRO A 151 -11.83 15.78 4.40
C PRO A 151 -11.89 14.24 4.37
N ASP A 152 -12.04 13.66 3.17
CA ASP A 152 -12.05 12.20 3.01
C ASP A 152 -10.72 11.55 3.39
N TYR A 153 -9.60 12.22 3.12
CA TYR A 153 -8.28 11.74 3.51
C TYR A 153 -8.07 11.85 5.02
N GLN A 154 -8.47 12.96 5.65
CA GLN A 154 -8.40 13.13 7.10
C GLN A 154 -9.15 11.99 7.80
N ARG A 155 -10.40 11.73 7.38
CA ARG A 155 -11.22 10.63 7.90
C ARG A 155 -10.55 9.27 7.71
N LEU A 156 -10.00 9.01 6.52
CA LEU A 156 -9.31 7.75 6.21
C LEU A 156 -8.06 7.56 7.07
N ALA A 157 -7.23 8.60 7.20
CA ALA A 157 -6.01 8.59 7.98
C ALA A 157 -6.29 8.33 9.46
N VAL A 158 -7.26 9.05 10.03
CA VAL A 158 -7.69 8.91 11.43
C VAL A 158 -8.28 7.51 11.69
N LYS A 159 -9.19 7.01 10.85
CA LYS A 159 -9.70 5.63 10.97
C LYS A 159 -8.58 4.59 10.90
N GLY A 160 -7.61 4.80 10.01
CA GLY A 160 -6.42 3.95 9.90
C GLY A 160 -5.56 3.96 11.16
N LEU A 161 -5.37 5.12 11.79
CA LEU A 161 -4.63 5.28 13.04
C LEU A 161 -5.35 4.59 14.20
N ILE A 162 -6.66 4.78 14.36
CA ILE A 162 -7.47 4.07 15.36
C ILE A 162 -7.35 2.55 15.19
N GLY A 163 -7.43 2.06 13.95
CA GLY A 163 -7.28 0.62 13.66
C GLY A 163 -5.87 0.08 13.99
N ARG A 164 -4.82 0.90 13.82
CA ARG A 164 -3.45 0.56 14.27
C ARG A 164 -3.34 0.59 15.79
N ALA A 165 -3.88 1.62 16.45
CA ALA A 165 -3.91 1.76 17.90
C ALA A 165 -4.59 0.56 18.58
N LYS A 166 -5.76 0.14 18.09
CA LYS A 166 -6.46 -1.05 18.58
C LYS A 166 -5.60 -2.32 18.49
N ARG A 167 -4.84 -2.49 17.40
CA ARG A 167 -3.90 -3.63 17.27
C ARG A 167 -2.76 -3.53 18.27
N VAL A 168 -2.18 -2.35 18.46
CA VAL A 168 -1.09 -2.15 19.43
C VAL A 168 -1.57 -2.41 20.87
N LEU A 169 -2.79 -2.01 21.21
CA LEU A 169 -3.41 -2.30 22.51
C LEU A 169 -3.50 -3.80 22.81
N THR A 170 -3.75 -4.66 21.81
CA THR A 170 -3.81 -6.12 22.03
C THR A 170 -2.45 -6.75 22.39
N CYS A 171 -1.34 -6.07 22.07
CA CYS A 171 0.02 -6.59 22.28
C CYS A 171 0.77 -5.85 23.39
N THR A 172 0.24 -4.73 23.89
CA THR A 172 0.89 -3.90 24.92
C THR A 172 0.47 -4.36 26.30
N ARG A 173 1.45 -4.53 27.20
CA ARG A 173 1.21 -4.91 28.61
C ARG A 173 1.49 -3.77 29.59
N ASP A 174 2.10 -2.68 29.12
CA ASP A 174 2.42 -1.51 29.93
C ASP A 174 1.18 -0.63 30.13
N GLU A 175 0.72 -0.48 31.37
CA GLU A 175 -0.49 0.29 31.71
C GLU A 175 -0.41 1.76 31.30
N THR A 176 0.74 2.40 31.49
CA THR A 176 0.97 3.80 31.10
C THR A 176 0.82 4.00 29.59
N LYS A 177 1.35 3.09 28.77
CA LYS A 177 1.21 3.16 27.31
C LYS A 177 -0.22 2.89 26.88
N ILE A 178 -0.91 1.98 27.57
CA ILE A 178 -2.33 1.70 27.32
C ILE A 178 -3.17 2.96 27.59
N SER A 179 -2.91 3.69 28.68
CA SER A 179 -3.60 4.96 28.97
C SER A 179 -3.34 6.00 27.88
N ASN A 180 -2.07 6.23 27.54
CA ASN A 180 -1.68 7.21 26.53
C ASN A 180 -2.30 6.92 25.15
N ILE A 181 -2.34 5.65 24.74
CA ILE A 181 -2.95 5.24 23.47
C ILE A 181 -4.48 5.38 23.53
N LYS A 182 -5.11 5.09 24.67
CA LYS A 182 -6.56 5.31 24.84
C LYS A 182 -6.92 6.78 24.78
N GLU A 183 -6.16 7.65 25.43
CA GLU A 183 -6.34 9.10 25.35
C GLU A 183 -6.18 9.60 23.90
N ALA A 184 -5.12 9.17 23.20
CA ALA A 184 -4.93 9.46 21.78
C ALA A 184 -6.11 8.99 20.91
N MET A 185 -6.65 7.80 21.19
CA MET A 185 -7.83 7.27 20.50
C MET A 185 -9.09 8.11 20.77
N SER A 186 -9.31 8.56 22.01
CA SER A 186 -10.46 9.40 22.34
C SER A 186 -10.42 10.74 21.61
N ILE A 187 -9.23 11.33 21.43
CA ILE A 187 -9.05 12.55 20.61
C ILE A 187 -9.45 12.28 19.15
N PHE A 188 -9.03 11.14 18.59
CA PHE A 188 -9.39 10.76 17.22
C PHE A 188 -10.87 10.40 17.06
N GLU A 189 -11.48 9.73 18.03
CA GLU A 189 -12.91 9.41 18.02
C GLU A 189 -13.75 10.69 18.08
N LYS A 190 -13.40 11.63 18.97
CA LYS A 190 -14.03 12.95 19.02
C LYS A 190 -13.91 13.70 17.69
N PHE A 191 -12.74 13.68 17.06
CA PHE A 191 -12.56 14.27 15.74
C PHE A 191 -13.47 13.61 14.68
N LEU A 192 -13.64 12.28 14.71
CA LEU A 192 -14.54 11.59 13.78
C LEU A 192 -16.01 11.90 14.04
N ASP A 193 -16.41 12.05 15.29
CA ASP A 193 -17.78 12.45 15.68
C ASP A 193 -18.06 13.90 15.23
N ASP A 194 -17.11 14.81 15.44
CA ASP A 194 -17.16 16.19 14.94
C ASP A 194 -17.20 16.20 13.40
N PHE A 195 -16.44 15.32 12.75
CA PHE A 195 -16.42 15.17 11.30
C PHE A 195 -17.79 14.77 10.72
N GLU A 196 -18.46 13.83 11.37
CA GLU A 196 -19.77 13.35 10.94
C GLU A 196 -20.88 14.35 11.28
N SER A 197 -20.85 14.96 12.47
CA SER A 197 -21.84 15.97 12.90
C SER A 197 -21.78 17.25 12.06
N LEU A 198 -20.58 17.74 11.74
CA LEU A 198 -20.38 18.94 10.89
C LEU A 198 -20.50 18.63 9.39
N HIS A 199 -20.78 17.37 9.01
CA HIS A 199 -20.91 16.95 7.62
C HIS A 199 -19.70 17.34 6.75
N LEU A 200 -18.49 17.29 7.33
CA LEU A 200 -17.24 17.73 6.69
C LEU A 200 -16.91 16.96 5.40
N SER A 201 -17.45 15.75 5.24
CA SER A 201 -17.39 14.98 3.98
C SER A 201 -17.97 15.73 2.78
N ARG A 202 -19.01 16.57 2.97
CA ARG A 202 -19.62 17.37 1.90
C ARG A 202 -18.74 18.50 1.41
N GLN A 203 -17.73 18.88 2.19
CA GLN A 203 -16.76 19.93 1.83
C GLN A 203 -15.60 19.38 0.99
N ASN A 204 -15.62 18.09 0.65
CA ASN A 204 -14.55 17.49 -0.14
C ASN A 204 -14.48 18.11 -1.56
N ASN A 205 -13.25 18.36 -2.02
CA ASN A 205 -12.96 19.02 -3.29
C ASN A 205 -12.39 18.01 -4.30
N PRO A 206 -13.23 17.24 -5.02
CA PRO A 206 -12.75 16.24 -5.96
C PRO A 206 -11.81 16.85 -7.02
N TYR A 207 -10.77 16.10 -7.38
CA TYR A 207 -9.78 16.52 -8.36
C TYR A 207 -10.28 16.24 -9.79
N LEU A 208 -10.07 17.22 -10.66
CA LEU A 208 -10.21 17.04 -12.10
C LEU A 208 -8.98 16.35 -12.69
N SER A 209 -9.15 15.71 -13.83
CA SER A 209 -8.03 15.09 -14.55
C SER A 209 -7.06 16.16 -15.05
N LEU A 210 -5.78 15.82 -15.08
CA LEU A 210 -4.73 16.72 -15.55
C LEU A 210 -4.99 17.20 -16.99
N GLY A 211 -5.61 16.37 -17.84
CA GLY A 211 -6.02 16.76 -19.19
C GLY A 211 -7.03 17.90 -19.22
N VAL A 212 -8.00 17.93 -18.30
CA VAL A 212 -8.97 19.04 -18.16
C VAL A 212 -8.25 20.30 -17.68
N VAL A 213 -7.35 20.18 -16.72
CA VAL A 213 -6.59 21.30 -16.17
C VAL A 213 -5.71 21.96 -17.23
N ARG A 214 -5.03 21.16 -18.07
CA ARG A 214 -4.22 21.67 -19.19
C ARG A 214 -5.06 22.37 -20.26
N THR A 215 -6.25 21.85 -20.55
CA THR A 215 -7.16 22.53 -21.49
C THR A 215 -7.65 23.85 -20.87
N ALA A 216 -7.94 23.88 -19.56
CA ALA A 216 -8.30 25.12 -18.86
C ALA A 216 -7.15 26.14 -18.83
N GLU A 217 -5.91 25.70 -18.66
CA GLU A 217 -4.70 26.54 -18.76
C GLU A 217 -4.58 27.20 -20.12
N LYS A 218 -4.79 26.44 -21.21
CA LYS A 218 -4.79 26.98 -22.58
C LYS A 218 -5.91 27.99 -22.83
N LEU A 219 -7.08 27.78 -22.22
CA LEU A 219 -8.23 28.69 -22.35
C LEU A 219 -8.02 29.97 -21.54
N ALA A 220 -7.36 29.88 -20.38
CA ALA A 220 -7.06 31.03 -19.53
C ALA A 220 -5.89 31.89 -20.04
N GLY A 221 -4.98 31.33 -20.84
CA GLY A 221 -3.90 32.08 -21.46
C GLY A 221 -3.00 32.79 -20.44
N ASP A 222 -2.95 34.12 -20.49
CA ASP A 222 -2.08 34.96 -19.64
C ASP A 222 -2.69 35.31 -18.27
N ASP A 223 -3.98 35.04 -18.05
CA ASP A 223 -4.67 35.31 -16.77
C ASP A 223 -4.34 34.28 -15.67
N VAL A 224 -3.39 33.37 -15.93
CA VAL A 224 -2.98 32.32 -14.98
C VAL A 224 -1.93 32.88 -14.02
N SER A 225 -2.25 32.87 -12.72
CA SER A 225 -1.31 33.27 -11.67
C SER A 225 -0.08 32.36 -11.61
N GLU A 226 1.04 32.91 -11.14
CA GLU A 226 2.30 32.16 -10.98
C GLU A 226 2.16 30.95 -10.03
N GLN A 227 1.31 31.07 -9.00
CA GLN A 227 0.97 29.96 -8.10
C GLN A 227 0.16 28.86 -8.80
N GLN A 228 -0.78 29.22 -9.68
CA GLN A 228 -1.53 28.23 -10.46
C GLN A 228 -0.62 27.52 -11.46
N LYS A 229 0.30 28.23 -12.14
CA LYS A 229 1.31 27.61 -13.02
C LYS A 229 2.18 26.62 -12.24
N SER A 230 2.65 27.01 -11.06
CA SER A 230 3.45 26.16 -10.18
C SER A 230 2.68 24.92 -9.70
N PHE A 231 1.39 25.06 -9.38
CA PHE A 231 0.52 23.94 -9.06
C PHE A 231 0.34 22.99 -10.25
N ILE A 232 0.11 23.50 -11.47
CA ILE A 232 -0.08 22.69 -12.68
C ILE A 232 1.21 21.93 -13.02
N LEU A 233 2.37 22.55 -12.82
CA LEU A 233 3.68 21.89 -12.96
C LEU A 233 3.85 20.77 -11.93
N ALA A 234 3.53 21.03 -10.66
CA ALA A 234 3.56 20.01 -9.61
C ALA A 234 2.58 18.86 -9.91
N TYR A 235 1.36 19.16 -10.36
CA TYR A 235 0.37 18.15 -10.73
C TYR A 235 0.77 17.36 -11.97
N SER A 236 1.46 18.01 -12.93
CA SER A 236 2.08 17.34 -14.08
C SER A 236 3.22 16.42 -13.68
N SER A 237 4.05 16.79 -12.70
CA SER A 237 5.16 15.96 -12.21
C SER A 237 4.66 14.64 -11.61
N VAL A 238 3.50 14.66 -10.96
CA VAL A 238 2.85 13.46 -10.40
C VAL A 238 1.88 12.78 -11.38
N ARG A 239 1.89 13.19 -12.66
CA ARG A 239 1.06 12.62 -13.74
C ARG A 239 -0.45 12.66 -13.48
N GLY A 240 -0.92 13.64 -12.71
CA GLY A 240 -2.32 13.74 -12.34
C GLY A 240 -2.74 12.84 -11.17
N GLU A 241 -1.80 12.13 -10.53
CA GLU A 241 -2.10 11.36 -9.31
C GLU A 241 -2.19 12.29 -8.09
N TYR A 242 -3.40 12.83 -7.84
CA TYR A 242 -3.64 13.79 -6.76
C TYR A 242 -3.21 13.30 -5.36
N LYS A 243 -3.25 11.99 -5.09
CA LYS A 243 -2.83 11.43 -3.80
C LYS A 243 -1.36 11.71 -3.50
N ARG A 244 -0.52 11.84 -4.53
CA ARG A 244 0.92 12.11 -4.38
C ARG A 244 1.21 13.58 -4.10
N LEU A 245 0.28 14.49 -4.39
CA LEU A 245 0.43 15.91 -4.01
C LEU A 245 0.54 16.10 -2.49
N ARG A 246 0.12 15.11 -1.71
CA ARG A 246 0.23 15.10 -0.24
C ARG A 246 1.66 15.07 0.29
N THR A 247 2.63 14.76 -0.56
CA THR A 247 4.06 14.69 -0.20
C THR A 247 4.93 15.62 -1.03
N VAL A 248 4.34 16.33 -2.01
CA VAL A 248 5.07 17.34 -2.80
C VAL A 248 5.01 18.68 -2.06
N PRO A 249 6.16 19.20 -1.59
CA PRO A 249 6.20 20.50 -0.93
C PRO A 249 5.96 21.63 -1.94
N SER A 250 5.37 22.71 -1.46
CA SER A 250 5.36 24.02 -2.11
C SER A 250 6.44 24.92 -1.50
N ASP A 251 6.70 26.06 -2.13
CA ASP A 251 7.72 27.02 -1.71
C ASP A 251 7.48 27.58 -0.29
N GLY A 252 6.26 27.41 0.26
CA GLY A 252 5.88 27.82 1.62
C GLY A 252 6.00 26.72 2.68
N GLY A 253 6.63 25.58 2.38
CA GLY A 253 6.83 24.47 3.33
C GLY A 253 5.57 23.64 3.63
N LYS A 254 4.43 23.97 3.01
CA LYS A 254 3.19 23.17 3.04
C LYS A 254 3.12 22.30 1.78
N THR A 255 2.28 21.27 1.78
CA THR A 255 2.09 20.43 0.59
C THR A 255 1.05 21.02 -0.36
N TRP A 256 1.15 20.69 -1.66
CA TRP A 256 0.29 21.28 -2.69
C TRP A 256 -1.20 20.99 -2.50
N ASP A 257 -1.57 19.87 -1.87
CA ASP A 257 -2.96 19.56 -1.51
C ASP A 257 -3.54 20.60 -0.53
N ILE A 258 -2.76 21.03 0.46
CA ILE A 258 -3.17 22.04 1.45
C ILE A 258 -3.27 23.42 0.79
N VAL A 259 -2.27 23.80 -0.01
CA VAL A 259 -2.25 25.09 -0.71
C VAL A 259 -3.47 25.22 -1.62
N ARG A 260 -3.76 24.17 -2.40
CA ARG A 260 -4.95 24.09 -3.26
C ARG A 260 -6.23 24.27 -2.46
N ASN A 261 -6.41 23.52 -1.37
CA ASN A 261 -7.65 23.57 -0.60
C ASN A 261 -7.90 24.93 0.05
N ASN A 262 -6.84 25.60 0.51
CA ASN A 262 -6.95 26.96 1.04
C ASN A 262 -7.35 27.95 -0.07
N ALA A 263 -6.70 27.89 -1.24
CA ALA A 263 -7.04 28.74 -2.37
C ALA A 263 -8.49 28.50 -2.85
N LEU A 264 -8.92 27.23 -2.89
CA LEU A 264 -10.29 26.88 -3.25
C LEU A 264 -11.32 27.37 -2.23
N LYS A 265 -10.98 27.41 -0.94
CA LYS A 265 -11.87 27.96 0.10
C LYS A 265 -12.15 29.44 -0.17
N GLU A 266 -11.12 30.23 -0.43
CA GLU A 266 -11.27 31.65 -0.76
C GLU A 266 -12.05 31.86 -2.07
N LEU A 267 -11.77 31.08 -3.11
CA LEU A 267 -12.47 31.19 -4.39
C LEU A 267 -13.94 30.78 -4.28
N LYS A 268 -14.26 29.77 -3.46
CA LYS A 268 -15.65 29.36 -3.20
C LYS A 268 -16.43 30.43 -2.46
N GLU A 269 -15.81 31.10 -1.49
CA GLU A 269 -16.44 32.21 -0.77
C GLU A 269 -16.65 33.42 -1.69
N LYS A 270 -15.68 33.75 -2.56
CA LYS A 270 -15.78 34.86 -3.52
C LYS A 270 -16.82 34.63 -4.62
N HIS A 271 -17.01 33.39 -5.05
CA HIS A 271 -17.87 33.04 -6.18
C HIS A 271 -19.07 32.18 -5.81
N ALA A 272 -19.53 32.26 -4.55
CA ALA A 272 -20.63 31.44 -4.03
C ALA A 272 -21.94 31.61 -4.85
N ASP A 273 -22.19 32.82 -5.35
CA ASP A 273 -23.40 33.17 -6.12
C ASP A 273 -23.15 33.35 -7.63
N ALA A 274 -21.92 33.12 -8.10
CA ALA A 274 -21.56 33.34 -9.48
C ALA A 274 -22.08 32.21 -10.39
N LYS A 275 -22.65 32.56 -11.55
CA LYS A 275 -22.96 31.58 -12.59
C LYS A 275 -21.66 31.06 -13.18
N LEU A 276 -21.36 29.79 -12.96
CA LEU A 276 -20.11 29.16 -13.39
C LEU A 276 -20.06 28.78 -14.88
N PHE A 277 -21.19 28.88 -15.57
CA PHE A 277 -21.31 28.60 -17.00
C PHE A 277 -22.14 29.70 -17.66
N ASN A 278 -21.70 30.11 -18.85
CA ASN A 278 -22.44 31.01 -19.72
C ASN A 278 -23.60 30.28 -20.42
N ASP A 279 -24.47 31.04 -21.11
CA ASP A 279 -25.59 30.49 -21.89
C ASP A 279 -25.14 29.59 -23.06
N LYS A 280 -23.84 29.58 -23.38
CA LYS A 280 -23.19 28.69 -24.35
C LYS A 280 -22.53 27.45 -23.72
N ASP A 281 -22.77 27.21 -22.43
CA ASP A 281 -22.12 26.17 -21.62
C ASP A 281 -20.57 26.26 -21.53
N GLU A 282 -20.02 27.41 -21.89
CA GLU A 282 -18.60 27.71 -21.71
C GLU A 282 -18.33 28.11 -20.24
N PRO A 283 -17.19 27.68 -19.64
CA PRO A 283 -16.83 28.08 -18.29
C PRO A 283 -16.58 29.59 -18.23
N THR A 284 -17.12 30.26 -17.22
CA THR A 284 -16.83 31.68 -16.98
C THR A 284 -15.39 31.89 -16.52
N ALA A 285 -14.92 33.14 -16.51
CA ALA A 285 -13.62 33.49 -15.95
C ALA A 285 -13.49 33.03 -14.48
N GLU A 286 -14.57 33.12 -13.68
CA GLU A 286 -14.56 32.65 -12.29
C GLU A 286 -14.45 31.12 -12.21
N HIS A 287 -15.12 30.39 -13.10
CA HIS A 287 -15.00 28.94 -13.17
C HIS A 287 -13.61 28.53 -13.66
N LEU A 288 -13.04 29.22 -14.65
CA LEU A 288 -11.68 28.97 -15.13
C LEU A 288 -10.66 29.07 -13.98
N GLN A 289 -10.79 30.04 -13.08
CA GLN A 289 -9.93 30.11 -11.89
C GLN A 289 -10.03 28.88 -10.99
N MET A 290 -11.21 28.29 -10.81
CA MET A 290 -11.39 27.03 -10.07
C MET A 290 -10.82 25.82 -10.83
N LEU A 291 -10.99 25.79 -12.16
CA LEU A 291 -10.51 24.72 -13.03
C LEU A 291 -8.98 24.63 -13.04
N LEU A 292 -8.29 25.77 -12.96
CA LEU A 292 -6.82 25.83 -12.85
C LEU A 292 -6.32 25.16 -11.55
N TRP A 293 -7.13 25.19 -10.50
CA TRP A 293 -6.89 24.44 -9.25
C TRP A 293 -7.42 23.01 -9.29
N ALA A 294 -7.69 22.46 -10.49
CA ALA A 294 -8.23 21.13 -10.70
C ALA A 294 -9.54 20.87 -9.93
N TYR A 295 -10.42 21.88 -9.80
CA TYR A 295 -11.71 21.75 -9.12
C TYR A 295 -12.85 22.32 -9.95
N SER A 296 -14.01 21.68 -9.84
CA SER A 296 -15.27 22.21 -10.33
C SER A 296 -16.41 21.66 -9.48
N PRO A 297 -17.40 22.48 -9.10
CA PRO A 297 -18.65 22.00 -8.49
C PRO A 297 -19.46 21.07 -9.41
N GLU A 298 -19.29 21.20 -10.73
CA GLU A 298 -20.04 20.44 -11.74
C GLU A 298 -19.09 19.66 -12.67
N PRO A 299 -18.33 18.68 -12.14
CA PRO A 299 -17.29 17.98 -12.90
C PRO A 299 -17.85 17.19 -14.09
N ALA A 300 -19.11 16.78 -14.03
CA ALA A 300 -19.80 16.09 -15.12
C ALA A 300 -20.07 17.01 -16.32
N ARG A 301 -20.37 18.30 -16.09
CA ARG A 301 -20.54 19.29 -17.18
C ARG A 301 -19.19 19.64 -17.77
N VAL A 302 -18.17 19.88 -16.93
CA VAL A 302 -16.81 20.16 -17.40
C VAL A 302 -16.28 19.08 -18.33
N LYS A 303 -16.48 17.79 -18.01
CA LYS A 303 -16.05 16.68 -18.87
C LYS A 303 -16.75 16.63 -20.24
N LYS A 304 -17.94 17.22 -20.37
CA LYS A 304 -18.68 17.25 -21.65
C LYS A 304 -18.19 18.37 -22.57
N TYR A 305 -17.82 19.52 -22.01
CA TYR A 305 -17.49 20.73 -22.79
C TYR A 305 -15.99 20.99 -22.92
N ILE A 306 -15.18 20.51 -21.97
CA ILE A 306 -13.72 20.63 -22.04
C ILE A 306 -13.15 19.26 -22.41
N PRO A 307 -12.78 19.03 -23.69
CA PRO A 307 -12.19 17.77 -24.10
C PRO A 307 -10.84 17.57 -23.39
N GLU A 308 -10.65 16.40 -22.79
CA GLU A 308 -9.34 15.98 -22.27
C GLU A 308 -8.34 15.94 -23.43
N THR A 309 -7.20 16.64 -23.31
CA THR A 309 -6.13 16.59 -24.31
C THR A 309 -5.70 15.13 -24.60
N LYS A 310 -5.59 14.79 -25.89
CA LYS A 310 -5.37 13.42 -26.41
C LYS A 310 -4.20 12.66 -25.78
N GLU A 311 -3.15 13.34 -25.35
CA GLU A 311 -1.97 12.72 -24.72
C GLU A 311 -2.28 11.90 -23.46
N GLN A 312 -3.40 12.16 -22.78
CA GLN A 312 -3.74 11.47 -21.51
C GLN A 312 -4.86 10.44 -21.61
N LYS A 313 -5.65 10.43 -22.69
CA LYS A 313 -6.56 9.31 -22.96
C LYS A 313 -5.77 8.01 -23.05
N GLU A 314 -4.65 8.06 -23.77
CA GLU A 314 -3.75 6.92 -23.92
C GLU A 314 -3.04 6.53 -22.62
N SER A 315 -2.63 7.49 -21.77
CA SER A 315 -1.97 7.14 -20.50
C SER A 315 -2.95 6.53 -19.50
N LYS A 316 -4.20 7.01 -19.46
CA LYS A 316 -5.25 6.48 -18.59
C LYS A 316 -5.72 5.10 -19.04
N GLU A 317 -5.83 4.86 -20.35
CA GLU A 317 -6.10 3.54 -20.94
C GLU A 317 -4.94 2.56 -20.67
N LYS A 318 -3.68 2.99 -20.82
CA LYS A 318 -2.50 2.16 -20.52
C LYS A 318 -2.36 1.86 -19.03
N GLU A 319 -2.76 2.78 -18.14
CA GLU A 319 -2.69 2.59 -16.69
C GLU A 319 -3.87 1.78 -16.14
N SER A 320 -5.07 1.92 -16.71
CA SER A 320 -6.18 0.99 -16.46
C SER A 320 -5.88 -0.40 -16.98
N GLU A 321 -5.29 -0.54 -18.17
CA GLU A 321 -4.81 -1.84 -18.67
C GLU A 321 -3.73 -2.44 -17.77
N ASN A 322 -2.84 -1.64 -17.19
CA ASN A 322 -1.80 -2.17 -16.31
C ASN A 322 -2.36 -2.61 -14.95
N ASN A 323 -3.36 -1.90 -14.40
CA ASN A 323 -4.06 -2.34 -13.19
C ASN A 323 -4.95 -3.57 -13.45
N ASP A 324 -5.59 -3.64 -14.61
CA ASP A 324 -6.35 -4.84 -15.01
C ASP A 324 -5.43 -6.00 -15.36
N ARG A 325 -4.23 -5.78 -15.92
CA ARG A 325 -3.19 -6.82 -16.11
C ARG A 325 -2.56 -7.26 -14.79
N LYS A 326 -2.48 -6.39 -13.78
CA LYS A 326 -2.03 -6.77 -12.43
C LYS A 326 -3.09 -7.60 -11.70
N ARG A 327 -4.38 -7.30 -11.90
CA ARG A 327 -5.50 -8.12 -11.42
C ARG A 327 -5.66 -9.43 -12.21
N ARG A 328 -5.43 -9.42 -13.53
CA ARG A 328 -5.43 -10.62 -14.38
C ARG A 328 -4.22 -11.52 -14.15
N ARG A 329 -3.03 -10.99 -13.85
CA ARG A 329 -1.88 -11.84 -13.44
C ARG A 329 -2.08 -12.54 -12.09
N GLU A 330 -2.97 -12.03 -11.23
CA GLU A 330 -3.43 -12.76 -10.03
C GLU A 330 -4.57 -13.75 -10.34
N SER A 331 -5.13 -13.72 -11.56
CA SER A 331 -6.25 -14.58 -11.99
C SER A 331 -5.85 -15.63 -13.05
N ASP A 332 -4.76 -15.42 -13.78
CA ASP A 332 -4.35 -16.24 -14.93
C ASP A 332 -3.22 -17.24 -14.61
N GLU A 333 -2.63 -17.22 -13.39
CA GLU A 333 -1.75 -18.32 -12.93
C GLU A 333 -2.54 -19.58 -12.48
N GLU A 334 -3.88 -19.56 -12.56
CA GLU A 334 -4.74 -20.75 -12.34
C GLU A 334 -5.39 -21.30 -13.63
N GLY A 335 -5.05 -20.77 -14.81
CA GLY A 335 -5.81 -21.07 -16.05
C GLY A 335 -5.18 -22.00 -17.10
N GLU A 336 -3.88 -22.31 -17.03
CA GLU A 336 -3.16 -22.87 -18.18
C GLU A 336 -2.44 -24.19 -17.91
N ARG A 337 -3.17 -25.25 -17.51
CA ARG A 337 -2.72 -26.65 -17.70
C ARG A 337 -3.89 -27.61 -17.95
N ASP A 338 -4.67 -27.38 -19.00
CA ASP A 338 -5.32 -28.52 -19.63
C ASP A 338 -5.77 -28.21 -21.06
N ARG A 339 -4.91 -28.56 -22.03
CA ARG A 339 -5.25 -28.85 -23.45
C ARG A 339 -4.00 -29.12 -24.27
N ARG A 340 -3.49 -30.35 -24.17
CA ARG A 340 -2.87 -31.11 -25.30
C ARG A 340 -2.36 -32.45 -24.81
N SER A 341 -3.09 -33.53 -25.10
CA SER A 341 -2.53 -34.69 -25.81
C SER A 341 -3.66 -35.65 -26.18
N SER A 342 -3.73 -35.96 -27.47
CA SER A 342 -4.68 -36.85 -28.13
C SER A 342 -3.98 -38.15 -28.52
N ARG A 343 -4.68 -39.29 -28.37
CA ARG A 343 -4.45 -40.63 -29.00
C ARG A 343 -3.16 -41.35 -28.55
N GLU A 344 -3.14 -42.65 -28.22
CA GLU A 344 -3.61 -43.88 -28.91
C GLU A 344 -4.00 -44.97 -27.88
N ASP A 345 -5.13 -45.68 -28.04
CA ASP A 345 -5.32 -46.99 -28.72
C ASP A 345 -4.96 -48.21 -27.82
N GLU A 346 -5.97 -48.94 -27.33
CA GLU A 346 -6.14 -50.38 -27.58
C GLU A 346 -7.40 -50.93 -26.88
N SER A 347 -8.29 -51.51 -27.69
CA SER A 347 -9.34 -52.43 -27.25
C SER A 347 -8.72 -53.76 -26.80
N PRO A 348 -9.42 -54.58 -25.98
CA PRO A 348 -10.15 -55.68 -26.62
C PRO A 348 -11.48 -56.10 -25.96
N ALA A 349 -12.44 -56.37 -26.86
CA ALA A 349 -13.31 -57.55 -26.95
C ALA A 349 -14.04 -58.15 -25.71
N LYS A 350 -15.38 -58.02 -25.77
CA LYS A 350 -16.43 -59.06 -25.72
C LYS A 350 -16.27 -60.30 -24.81
N LYS A 351 -17.27 -60.50 -23.93
CA LYS A 351 -18.10 -61.72 -23.71
C LYS A 351 -19.30 -61.32 -22.82
N SER A 352 -20.51 -61.14 -23.36
CA SER A 352 -21.61 -62.11 -23.58
C SER A 352 -22.16 -62.81 -22.33
N LYS A 353 -23.44 -62.48 -22.02
CA LYS A 353 -24.54 -63.28 -21.43
C LYS A 353 -24.23 -64.22 -20.25
N GLU A 354 -24.96 -64.05 -19.15
CA GLU A 354 -26.25 -64.74 -18.90
C GLU A 354 -27.10 -63.94 -17.90
#